data_AF-A6G6Y2-F1
#
_entry.id   AF-A6G6Y2-F1
#
_cell.length_a   1.000
_cell.length_b   1.000
_cell.length_c   1.000
_cell.angle_alpha   90.00
_cell.angle_beta   90.00
_cell.angle_gamma   90.00
#
_symmetry.space_group_name_H-M   'P 1'
#
loop_
_entity.id
_entity.type
_entity.pdbx_description
1 polymer ?
#
loop_
_entity_poly.entity_id
_entity_poly.type
_entity_poly.pdbx_seq_one_letter_code
_entity_poly.pdbx_strand_id
1 'polypeptide(L)'
;MDEDDVGLAFLPCLIGDADPGLRRVGDYFMADGPWVWVLTHPQLRGTARVRAFTKWMRAVLERDRELIEGHRPQPRVADLR
;
A
#
# COMPACT_ATOMS: atom_id res chain seq x y z
N MET A 1 -18.89 -4.66 -29.04
CA MET A 1 -18.41 -4.11 -27.75
C MET A 1 -18.71 -5.23 -26.80
N ASP A 2 -17.84 -6.23 -26.79
CA ASP A 2 -18.09 -7.55 -26.20
C ASP A 2 -16.78 -8.10 -25.61
N GLU A 3 -16.96 -9.01 -24.64
CA GLU A 3 -16.03 -10.04 -24.10
C GLU A 3 -15.08 -9.73 -22.93
N ASP A 4 -15.62 -9.18 -21.83
CA ASP A 4 -15.02 -9.19 -20.48
C ASP A 4 -13.77 -8.33 -20.28
N ASP A 5 -13.96 -7.13 -19.74
CA ASP A 5 -12.91 -6.15 -19.41
C ASP A 5 -12.12 -6.57 -18.15
N VAL A 6 -11.40 -7.69 -18.25
CA VAL A 6 -10.57 -8.26 -17.17
C VAL A 6 -9.09 -8.02 -17.42
N GLY A 7 -8.40 -7.52 -16.39
CA GLY A 7 -6.96 -7.21 -16.44
C GLY A 7 -6.25 -7.62 -15.15
N LEU A 8 -4.94 -7.84 -15.24
CA LEU A 8 -4.05 -8.15 -14.12
C LEU A 8 -2.98 -7.07 -13.99
N ALA A 9 -2.73 -6.60 -12.77
CA ALA A 9 -1.71 -5.61 -12.49
C ALA A 9 -1.04 -5.87 -11.14
N PHE A 10 0.23 -5.48 -11.01
CA PHE A 10 0.89 -5.37 -9.71
C PHE A 10 0.50 -4.05 -9.07
N LEU A 11 -0.09 -4.14 -7.87
CA LEU A 11 -0.52 -2.97 -7.10
C LEU A 11 0.12 -3.01 -5.71
N PRO A 12 0.44 -1.84 -5.11
CA PRO A 12 0.76 -1.77 -3.69
C PRO A 12 -0.39 -2.35 -2.86
N CYS A 13 -0.07 -3.11 -1.80
CA CYS A 13 -1.06 -3.72 -0.91
C CYS A 13 -2.06 -2.68 -0.36
N LEU A 14 -1.57 -1.49 0.00
CA LEU A 14 -2.41 -0.36 0.44
C LEU A 14 -3.52 0.02 -0.55
N ILE A 15 -3.28 -0.13 -1.85
CA ILE A 15 -4.26 0.20 -2.90
C ILE A 15 -5.10 -1.03 -3.22
N GLY A 16 -4.44 -2.17 -3.48
CA GLY A 16 -5.12 -3.40 -3.91
C GLY A 16 -6.06 -3.98 -2.84
N ASP A 17 -5.61 -4.06 -1.58
CA ASP A 17 -6.44 -4.63 -0.51
C ASP A 17 -7.50 -3.68 0.04
N ALA A 18 -7.38 -2.38 -0.24
CA ALA A 18 -8.37 -1.39 0.18
C ALA A 18 -9.59 -1.37 -0.76
N ASP A 19 -9.46 -1.88 -1.99
CA ASP A 19 -10.54 -1.88 -2.98
C ASP A 19 -11.30 -3.21 -2.96
N PRO A 20 -12.57 -3.25 -2.52
CA PRO A 20 -13.36 -4.48 -2.47
C PRO A 20 -13.73 -5.05 -3.85
N GLY A 21 -13.54 -4.29 -4.93
CA GLY A 21 -13.73 -4.75 -6.31
C GLY A 21 -12.53 -5.49 -6.89
N LEU A 22 -11.38 -5.43 -6.22
CA LEU A 22 -10.18 -6.15 -6.61
C LEU A 22 -10.06 -7.46 -5.84
N ARG A 23 -9.25 -8.39 -6.36
CA ARG A 23 -8.92 -9.64 -5.68
C ARG A 23 -7.48 -10.00 -5.95
N ARG A 24 -6.79 -10.55 -4.95
CA ARG A 24 -5.43 -11.06 -5.11
C ARG A 24 -5.44 -12.34 -5.96
N VAL A 25 -4.41 -12.48 -6.79
CA VAL A 25 -4.22 -13.63 -7.69
C VAL A 25 -2.87 -14.28 -7.39
N GLY A 26 -2.86 -15.61 -7.23
CA GLY A 26 -1.65 -16.41 -7.08
C GLY A 26 -0.93 -16.28 -5.74
N ASP A 27 0.25 -16.89 -5.64
CA ASP A 27 1.13 -16.78 -4.48
C ASP A 27 2.03 -15.56 -4.56
N TYR A 28 2.08 -14.83 -3.45
CA TYR A 28 2.82 -13.58 -3.36
C TYR A 28 4.28 -13.86 -3.00
N PHE A 29 5.18 -13.33 -3.83
CA PHE A 29 6.58 -13.17 -3.49
C PHE A 29 6.75 -11.82 -2.79
N MET A 30 7.10 -11.82 -1.50
CA MET A 30 7.70 -10.64 -0.88
C MET A 30 9.08 -10.46 -1.50
N ALA A 31 9.17 -9.69 -2.58
CA ALA A 31 10.39 -8.96 -2.84
C ALA A 31 10.59 -8.00 -1.66
N ASP A 32 11.83 -7.71 -1.26
CA ASP A 32 12.11 -6.55 -0.40
C ASP A 32 11.43 -5.34 -1.04
N GLY A 33 10.29 -4.96 -0.47
CA GLY A 33 9.24 -4.22 -1.16
C GLY A 33 9.52 -2.71 -1.19
N PRO A 34 8.70 -1.93 -1.93
CA PRO A 34 8.92 -0.50 -2.03
C PRO A 34 8.79 0.16 -0.65
N TRP A 35 9.89 0.80 -0.23
CA TRP A 35 9.98 1.52 1.04
C TRP A 35 9.08 2.76 1.03
N VAL A 36 8.35 2.99 2.12
CA VAL A 36 7.61 4.24 2.33
C VAL A 36 8.54 5.29 2.95
N TRP A 37 8.66 6.44 2.29
CA TRP A 37 9.50 7.56 2.74
C TRP A 37 8.67 8.78 3.10
N VAL A 38 8.94 9.37 4.27
CA VAL A 38 8.45 10.70 4.63
C VAL A 38 9.58 11.70 4.44
N LEU A 39 9.51 12.46 3.34
CA LEU A 39 10.54 13.42 2.96
C LEU A 39 10.16 14.83 3.41
N THR A 40 11.14 15.58 3.91
CA THR A 40 10.98 16.99 4.29
C THR A 40 12.15 17.80 3.75
N HIS A 41 11.89 19.03 3.32
CA HIS A 41 12.93 19.95 2.88
C HIS A 41 13.94 20.24 4.02
N PRO A 42 15.27 20.17 3.79
CA PRO A 42 16.28 20.24 4.86
C PRO A 42 16.19 21.51 5.72
N GLN A 43 15.85 22.64 5.12
CA GLN A 43 15.73 23.94 5.78
C GLN A 43 14.45 24.04 6.64
N LEU A 44 13.43 23.22 6.37
CA LEU A 44 12.13 23.29 7.05
C LEU A 44 11.94 22.21 8.10
N ARG A 45 12.73 21.12 8.06
CA ARG A 45 12.60 19.96 8.98
C ARG A 45 12.69 20.30 10.47
N GLY A 46 13.35 21.41 10.81
CA GLY A 46 13.50 21.89 12.19
C GLY A 46 12.30 22.69 12.71
N THR A 47 11.42 23.19 11.83
CA THR A 47 10.29 24.03 12.25
C THR A 47 9.27 23.22 13.05
N ALA A 48 8.64 23.86 14.04
CA ALA A 48 7.66 23.19 14.91
C ALA A 48 6.50 22.56 14.12
N ARG A 49 6.01 23.27 13.09
CA ARG A 49 4.93 22.80 12.22
C ARG A 49 5.31 21.53 11.46
N VAL A 50 6.48 21.51 10.81
CA VAL A 50 6.94 20.33 10.05
C VAL A 50 7.17 19.15 10.99
N ARG A 51 7.80 19.36 12.15
CA ARG A 51 7.98 18.29 13.15
C ARG A 51 6.66 17.71 13.64
N ALA A 52 5.67 18.55 13.92
CA ALA A 52 4.34 18.11 14.34
C ALA A 52 3.66 17.27 13.25
N PHE A 53 3.71 17.73 12.00
CA PHE A 53 3.16 16.99 10.86
C PHE A 53 3.86 15.65 10.63
N THR A 54 5.20 15.62 10.62
CA THR A 54 5.96 14.36 10.45
C THR A 54 5.66 13.37 11.57
N LYS A 55 5.50 13.84 12.82
CA LYS A 55 5.10 12.98 13.95
C LYS A 55 3.70 12.37 13.72
N TRP A 56 2.76 13.18 13.26
CA TRP A 56 1.40 12.71 12.93
C TRP A 56 1.41 11.71 11.77
N MET A 57 2.11 12.01 10.68
CA MET A 57 2.27 11.11 9.53
C MET A 57 2.83 9.75 9.95
N ARG A 58 3.86 9.73 10.80
CA ARG A 58 4.42 8.48 11.34
C ARG A 58 3.35 7.66 12.06
N ALA A 59 2.54 8.30 12.91
CA ALA A 59 1.50 7.59 13.66
C ALA A 59 0.42 6.98 12.72
N VAL A 60 0.06 7.70 11.66
CA VAL A 60 -0.86 7.20 10.63
C VAL A 60 -0.28 5.99 9.89
N LEU A 61 0.98 6.09 9.45
CA LEU A 61 1.65 4.99 8.75
C LEU A 61 1.81 3.75 9.65
N GLU A 62 2.14 3.94 10.92
CA GLU A 62 2.27 2.83 11.87
C GLU A 62 0.94 2.12 12.13
N ARG A 63 -0.16 2.88 12.23
CA ARG A 63 -1.51 2.31 12.37
C ARG A 63 -1.85 1.36 11.22
N ASP A 64 -1.47 1.73 10.00
CA ASP A 64 -1.81 1.01 8.79
C ASP A 64 -0.67 0.09 8.29
N ARG A 65 0.38 -0.12 9.10
CA ARG A 65 1.58 -0.88 8.76
C ARG A 65 1.27 -2.27 8.20
N GLU A 66 0.41 -3.02 8.87
CA GLU A 66 0.01 -4.37 8.45
C GLU A 66 -0.69 -4.39 7.08
N LEU A 67 -1.38 -3.31 6.70
CA LEU A 67 -1.97 -3.19 5.35
C LEU A 67 -0.90 -2.84 4.31
N ILE A 68 -0.02 -1.90 4.64
CA ILE A 68 1.07 -1.45 3.75
C ILE A 68 2.02 -2.60 3.44
N GLU A 69 2.39 -3.40 4.44
CA GLU A 69 3.26 -4.57 4.32
C GLU A 69 2.53 -5.79 3.73
N GLY A 70 1.21 -5.72 3.53
CA GLY A 70 0.42 -6.81 2.94
C GLY A 70 0.12 -7.96 3.89
N HIS A 71 0.22 -7.75 5.20
CA HIS A 71 -0.17 -8.69 6.26
C HIS A 71 -1.68 -8.72 6.54
N ARG A 72 -2.45 -7.78 5.96
CA ARG A 72 -3.93 -7.80 5.92
C ARG A 72 -4.47 -8.01 4.50
N PRO A 73 -4.20 -9.16 3.86
CA PRO A 73 -4.58 -9.39 2.48
C PRO A 73 -6.10 -9.53 2.33
N GLN A 74 -6.63 -9.07 1.20
CA GLN A 74 -7.96 -9.47 0.76
C GLN A 74 -8.04 -10.96 0.40
N PRO A 75 -9.26 -11.54 0.41
CA PRO A 75 -9.48 -12.91 -0.04
C PRO A 75 -8.90 -13.13 -1.45
N ARG A 76 -8.12 -14.21 -1.60
CA ARG A 76 -7.60 -14.62 -2.90
C ARG A 76 -8.66 -15.33 -3.71
N VAL A 77 -8.60 -15.14 -5.03
CA VAL A 77 -9.32 -16.02 -5.95
C VAL A 77 -8.51 -17.31 -6.06
N ALA A 78 -9.14 -18.46 -5.80
CA ALA A 78 -8.53 -19.74 -6.14
C ALA A 78 -8.58 -19.91 -7.66
N ASP A 79 -7.41 -20.19 -8.24
CA ASP A 79 -7.18 -20.63 -9.62
C ASP A 79 -7.63 -19.67 -10.74
N LEU A 80 -6.68 -18.89 -11.25
CA LEU A 80 -6.61 -18.60 -12.69
C LEU A 80 -5.66 -19.66 -13.27
N ARG A 81 -6.24 -20.69 -13.87
CA ARG A 81 -5.52 -21.75 -14.58
C ARG A 81 -5.21 -21.32 -16.01
#